data_AF-A0A349LHX2-F1
#
_entry.id   AF-A0A349LHX2-F1
#
_cell.length_a   1.000
_cell.length_b   1.000
_cell.length_c   1.000
_cell.angle_alpha   90.00
_cell.angle_beta   90.00
_cell.angle_gamma   90.00
#
_symmetry.space_group_name_H-M   'P 1'
#
loop_
_entity.id
_entity.type
_entity.pdbx_description
1 polymer ?
#
loop_
_entity_poly.entity_id
_entity_poly.type
_entity_poly.pdbx_seq_one_letter_code
_entity_poly.pdbx_strand_id
1 'polypeptide(L)' 'DETGLIAQGKSADFIVLEANPLDDITNTRGIIDVYLRGERIDRPGISARILGTDQP' A
#
# COMPACT_ATOMS: atom_id res chain seq x y z
N ASP A 1 11.67 -11.36 11.88
CA ASP A 1 12.44 -10.33 11.15
C ASP A 1 12.28 -10.39 9.63
N GLU A 2 11.08 -10.66 9.11
CA GLU A 2 10.85 -10.78 7.66
C GLU A 2 10.35 -9.49 7.00
N THR A 3 9.85 -8.54 7.80
CA THR A 3 9.21 -7.29 7.34
C THR A 3 9.88 -6.05 7.94
N GLY A 4 9.52 -4.86 7.44
CA GLY A 4 9.97 -3.57 8.01
C GLY A 4 11.23 -2.96 7.38
N LEU A 5 11.85 -3.63 6.41
CA LEU A 5 12.97 -3.12 5.64
C LEU A 5 12.84 -3.54 4.17
N ILE A 6 13.17 -2.61 3.26
CA ILE A 6 13.28 -2.91 1.83
C ILE A 6 14.70 -3.40 1.54
N ALA A 7 14.87 -4.73 1.51
CA ALA A 7 16.15 -5.38 1.24
C ALA A 7 15.96 -6.77 0.62
N GLN A 8 16.98 -7.28 -0.06
CA GLN A 8 16.96 -8.63 -0.63
C GLN A 8 16.79 -9.69 0.47
N GLY A 9 16.00 -10.73 0.18
CA GLY A 9 15.70 -11.81 1.12
C GLY A 9 14.68 -11.44 2.20
N LYS A 10 14.12 -10.22 2.17
CA LYS A 10 12.97 -9.82 2.98
C LYS A 10 11.67 -10.00 2.20
N SER A 11 10.55 -10.05 2.92
CA SER A 11 9.22 -10.06 2.31
C SER A 11 9.00 -8.77 1.52
N ALA A 12 8.46 -8.88 0.31
CA ALA A 12 8.15 -7.75 -0.55
C ALA A 12 6.83 -7.08 -0.15
N ASP A 13 6.79 -6.57 1.08
CA ASP A 13 5.67 -5.82 1.66
C ASP A 13 6.03 -4.34 1.72
N PHE A 14 5.47 -3.53 0.81
CA PHE A 14 5.74 -2.09 0.73
C PHE A 14 4.60 -1.31 0.08
N ILE A 15 4.66 0.01 0.19
CA ILE A 15 3.72 0.94 -0.40
C ILE A 15 4.43 1.95 -1.30
N VAL A 16 3.71 2.44 -2.30
CA VAL A 16 4.18 3.54 -3.16
C VAL A 16 3.40 4.79 -2.80
N LEU A 17 4.12 5.89 -2.57
CA LEU A 17 3.53 7.17 -2.21
C LEU A 17 3.54 8.12 -3.40
N GLU A 18 2.55 8.99 -3.45
CA GLU A 18 2.39 10.04 -4.47
C GLU A 18 3.44 11.16 -4.31
N ALA A 19 3.85 11.43 -3.08
CA ALA A 19 4.81 12.46 -2.75
C ALA A 19 5.81 11.99 -1.71
N ASN A 20 6.94 12.68 -1.63
CA ASN A 20 8.03 12.36 -0.72
C ASN A 20 7.61 12.62 0.75
N PRO A 21 7.62 11.59 1.63
CA PRO A 21 7.24 11.74 3.03
C PRO A 21 8.27 12.51 3.88
N LEU A 22 9.49 12.73 3.37
CA LEU A 22 10.50 13.52 4.07
C LEU A 22 10.27 15.03 3.94
N ASP A 23 9.57 15.46 2.89
CA ASP A 23 9.22 16.87 2.70
C ASP A 23 8.03 17.26 3.59
N ASP A 24 7.02 16.37 3.69
CA ASP A 24 5.90 16.50 4.62
C ASP A 24 5.41 15.09 5.02
N ILE A 25 5.39 14.80 6.33
CA ILE A 25 4.97 13.49 6.85
C ILE A 25 3.51 13.16 6.50
N THR A 26 2.67 14.16 6.25
CA THR A 26 1.29 13.95 5.80
C THR A 26 1.19 13.27 4.43
N ASN A 27 2.24 13.34 3.60
CA ASN A 27 2.33 12.65 2.31
C ASN A 27 2.26 11.12 2.43
N THR A 28 2.50 10.56 3.62
CA THR A 28 2.30 9.11 3.90
C THR A 28 0.86 8.65 3.70
N ARG A 29 -0.12 9.58 3.66
CA ARG A 29 -1.53 9.27 3.36
C ARG A 29 -1.81 9.13 1.86
N GLY A 30 -0.97 9.71 1.00
CA GLY A 30 -1.09 9.66 -0.46
C GLY A 30 -0.57 8.33 -1.03
N ILE A 31 -1.19 7.22 -0.65
CA ILE A 31 -0.76 5.87 -1.06
C ILE A 31 -1.35 5.54 -2.43
N ILE A 32 -0.48 5.40 -3.44
CA ILE A 32 -0.85 5.00 -4.82
C ILE A 32 -1.06 3.50 -4.89
N ASP A 33 -0.06 2.73 -4.48
CA ASP A 33 -0.04 1.27 -4.58
C ASP A 33 0.33 0.62 -3.26
N VAL A 34 -0.18 -0.59 -3.06
CA VAL A 34 0.18 -1.47 -1.93
C VAL A 34 0.59 -2.82 -2.51
N TYR A 35 1.74 -3.30 -2.08
CA TYR A 35 2.26 -4.63 -2.43
C TYR A 35 2.36 -5.48 -1.16
N LEU A 36 1.82 -6.70 -1.22
CA LEU A 36 1.98 -7.71 -0.17
C LEU A 36 2.59 -8.95 -0.78
N ARG A 37 3.71 -9.44 -0.22
CA ARG A 37 4.48 -10.60 -0.72
C ARG A 37 4.81 -10.51 -2.22
N GLY A 38 4.99 -9.29 -2.72
CA GLY A 38 5.28 -9.01 -4.13
C GLY A 38 4.06 -8.89 -5.05
N GLU A 39 2.84 -9.09 -4.54
CA GLU A 39 1.61 -8.92 -5.32
C GLU A 39 0.97 -7.56 -5.08
N ARG A 40 0.57 -6.89 -6.16
CA ARG A 40 -0.16 -5.61 -6.09
C ARG A 40 -1.59 -5.86 -5.65
N ILE A 41 -2.03 -5.12 -4.63
CA ILE A 41 -3.37 -5.24 -4.05
C ILE A 41 -4.36 -4.27 -4.71
N ASP A 42 -5.55 -4.76 -5.07
CA ASP A 42 -6.68 -3.96 -5.54
C ASP A 42 -7.38 -3.24 -4.38
N ARG A 43 -6.87 -2.06 -4.02
CA ARG A 43 -7.44 -1.23 -2.96
C ARG A 43 -8.84 -0.72 -3.29
N PRO A 44 -9.14 -0.24 -4.51
CA PRO A 44 -10.51 0.13 -4.89
C PRO A 44 -11.52 -0.98 -4.66
N GLY A 45 -11.24 -2.20 -5.12
CA GLY A 45 -12.12 -3.35 -4.92
C GLY A 45 -12.33 -3.69 -3.44
N ILE A 46 -11.26 -3.69 -2.63
CA ILE A 46 -11.38 -3.89 -1.18
C ILE A 46 -12.24 -2.81 -0.53
N SER A 47 -11.99 -1.54 -0.88
CA SER A 47 -12.72 -0.39 -0.33
C SER A 47 -14.21 -0.49 -0.68
N ALA A 48 -14.53 -0.82 -1.93
CA ALA A 48 -15.90 -0.97 -2.39
C ALA A 48 -16.64 -2.11 -1.66
N ARG A 49 -15.97 -3.25 -1.42
CA ARG A 49 -16.53 -4.38 -0.67
C ARG A 49 -16.75 -4.04 0.80
N ILE A 50 -15.82 -3.33 1.43
CA ILE A 50 -15.93 -2.92 2.84
C ILE A 50 -17.02 -1.86 3.02
N LEU A 51 -17.11 -0.91 2.10
CA LEU A 51 -18.11 0.17 2.15
C LEU A 51 -19.47 -0.24 1.58
N GLY A 52 -19.60 -1.44 1.02
CA GLY A 52 -20.82 -1.94 0.41
C GLY A 52 -21.20 -1.24 -0.90
N THR A 53 -20.28 -0.54 -1.55
CA THR A 53 -20.53 0.19 -2.82
C THR A 53 -20.32 -0.68 -4.07
N ASP A 54 -19.94 -1.95 -3.88
CA ASP A 54 -19.78 -2.97 -4.94
C ASP A 54 -21.09 -3.75 -5.20
N GLN A 55 -22.16 -3.52 -4.43
CA GLN A 55 -23.48 -4.11 -4.72
C GLN A 55 -24.25 -3.27 -5.75
N PRO A 56 -24.90 -3.92 -6.75
CA PRO A 56 -25.75 -3.24 -7.72
C PRO A 56 -27.03 -2.65 -7.09
#